data_AF-A0A1Y1XBG9-F1
#
_entry.id   AF-A0A1Y1XBG9-F1
#
_cell.length_a   1.000
_cell.length_b   1.000
_cell.length_c   1.000
_cell.angle_alpha   90.00
_cell.angle_beta   90.00
_cell.angle_gamma   90.00
#
_symmetry.space_group_name_H-M   'P 1'
#
loop_
_entity.id
_entity.type
_entity.pdbx_description
1 polymer ?
#
loop_
_entity_poly.entity_id
_entity_poly.type
_entity_poly.pdbx_seq_one_letter_code
_entity_poly.pdbx_strand_id
1 'polypeptide(L)'
;KEQFEALKEGFYEIIPEKINKILNEFDLKFLLNGISDIDVEDWKNNTDYEGYSQNDITIIYFWKCVNEFNKENRKKLLIFATGNSQIPTTGFKDLQGNGNIQHFKLKKAGNTNELPKSHTCFNRIDLPPYKAYDQLKEKLLLAISEGIGEFTIE
;
A
#
# COMPACT_ATOMS: atom_id res chain seq x y z
N LYS A 1 -11.88 28.55 1.01
CA LYS A 1 -13.34 28.34 1.22
C LYS A 1 -14.09 28.44 -0.09
N GLU A 2 -14.01 29.57 -0.82
CA GLU A 2 -14.65 29.73 -2.14
C GLU A 2 -14.29 28.65 -3.17
N GLN A 3 -13.01 28.28 -3.29
CA GLN A 3 -12.59 27.23 -4.23
C GLN A 3 -13.24 25.87 -3.97
N PHE A 4 -13.49 25.54 -2.69
CA PHE A 4 -14.13 24.29 -2.32
C PHE A 4 -15.62 24.31 -2.60
N GLU A 5 -16.30 25.44 -2.33
CA GLU A 5 -17.71 25.61 -2.66
C GLU A 5 -17.94 25.56 -4.17
N ALA A 6 -17.09 26.21 -4.98
CA ALA A 6 -17.19 26.17 -6.44
C ALA A 6 -16.97 24.75 -6.99
N LEU A 7 -15.99 24.00 -6.45
CA LEU A 7 -15.78 22.59 -6.83
C LEU A 7 -16.99 21.73 -6.46
N LYS A 8 -17.55 21.93 -5.27
CA LYS A 8 -18.72 21.21 -4.77
C LYS A 8 -19.95 21.49 -5.63
N GLU A 9 -20.18 22.75 -6.00
CA GLU A 9 -21.28 23.17 -6.86
C GLU A 9 -21.17 22.51 -8.24
N GLY A 10 -20.01 22.61 -8.89
CA GLY A 10 -19.79 21.96 -10.19
C GLY A 10 -19.86 20.43 -10.14
N PHE A 11 -19.44 19.80 -9.03
CA PHE A 11 -19.59 18.36 -8.84
C PHE A 11 -21.06 17.94 -8.78
N TYR A 12 -21.90 18.69 -8.05
CA TYR A 12 -23.32 18.37 -7.91
C TYR A 12 -24.21 18.79 -9.09
N GLU A 13 -23.70 19.62 -10.01
CA GLU A 13 -24.35 19.91 -11.29
C GLU A 13 -24.45 18.63 -12.16
N ILE A 14 -23.43 17.76 -12.07
CA ILE A 14 -23.35 16.52 -12.85
C ILE A 14 -23.83 15.32 -12.03
N ILE A 15 -23.43 15.24 -10.75
CA ILE A 15 -23.71 14.10 -9.88
C ILE A 15 -24.81 14.47 -8.87
N PRO A 16 -25.95 13.75 -8.82
CA PRO A 16 -27.03 14.13 -7.90
C PRO A 16 -26.63 14.08 -6.42
N GLU A 17 -26.93 15.13 -5.64
CA GLU A 17 -26.62 15.21 -4.19
C GLU A 17 -27.14 14.02 -3.36
N LYS A 18 -28.22 13.37 -3.80
CA LYS A 18 -28.76 12.15 -3.19
C LYS A 18 -27.74 11.01 -3.10
N ILE A 19 -26.65 11.07 -3.86
CA ILE A 19 -25.56 10.09 -3.85
C ILE A 19 -24.88 9.99 -2.47
N ASN A 20 -24.85 11.07 -1.70
CA ASN A 20 -24.25 11.13 -0.36
C ASN A 20 -24.96 10.24 0.67
N LYS A 21 -26.19 9.80 0.38
CA LYS A 21 -26.94 8.87 1.24
C LYS A 21 -26.60 7.40 0.97
N ILE A 22 -25.92 7.13 -0.14
CA ILE A 22 -25.68 5.79 -0.67
C ILE A 22 -24.18 5.48 -0.70
N LEU A 23 -23.34 6.50 -0.87
CA LEU A 23 -21.88 6.37 -0.98
C LEU A 23 -21.20 7.15 0.15
N ASN A 24 -20.35 6.46 0.91
CA ASN A 24 -19.45 7.11 1.87
C ASN A 24 -18.18 7.62 1.16
N GLU A 25 -17.25 8.24 1.90
CA GLU A 25 -16.01 8.75 1.34
C GLU A 25 -15.14 7.66 0.70
N PHE A 26 -15.17 6.43 1.22
CA PHE A 26 -14.42 5.31 0.67
C PHE A 26 -15.00 4.85 -0.66
N ASP A 27 -16.33 4.78 -0.77
CA ASP A 27 -17.00 4.36 -2.00
C ASP A 27 -16.89 5.42 -3.10
N LEU A 28 -16.99 6.72 -2.75
CA LEU A 28 -16.78 7.81 -3.70
C LEU A 28 -15.33 7.82 -4.21
N LYS A 29 -14.36 7.66 -3.29
CA LYS A 29 -12.96 7.50 -3.67
C LYS A 29 -12.78 6.29 -4.57
N PHE A 30 -13.43 5.18 -4.28
CA PHE A 30 -13.35 3.99 -5.13
C PHE A 30 -13.93 4.22 -6.53
N LEU A 31 -15.10 4.84 -6.65
CA LEU A 31 -15.76 5.10 -7.94
C LEU A 31 -14.97 6.06 -8.82
N LEU A 32 -14.36 7.10 -8.24
CA LEU A 32 -13.51 8.04 -8.96
C LEU A 32 -12.23 7.38 -9.47
N ASN A 33 -11.69 6.41 -8.73
CA ASN A 33 -10.39 5.82 -9.01
C ASN A 33 -10.45 4.45 -9.72
N GLY A 34 -11.63 3.81 -9.77
CA GLY A 34 -11.84 2.49 -10.35
C GLY A 34 -11.28 1.33 -9.52
N ILE A 35 -11.53 0.10 -9.98
CA ILE A 35 -10.88 -1.12 -9.47
C ILE A 35 -9.56 -1.27 -10.23
N SER A 36 -8.48 -0.67 -9.76
CA SER A 36 -7.14 -1.14 -10.16
C SER A 36 -6.78 -2.31 -9.25
N ASP A 37 -6.91 -3.53 -9.77
CA ASP A 37 -6.30 -4.67 -9.11
C ASP A 37 -4.79 -4.46 -9.04
N ILE A 38 -4.20 -4.68 -7.86
CA ILE A 38 -2.76 -4.52 -7.66
C ILE A 38 -2.04 -5.58 -8.50
N ASP A 39 -1.34 -5.13 -9.53
CA ASP A 39 -0.42 -5.95 -10.31
C ASP A 39 0.84 -6.22 -9.48
N VAL A 40 0.93 -7.43 -8.96
CA VAL A 40 2.05 -7.86 -8.10
C VAL A 40 3.35 -7.98 -8.91
N GLU A 41 3.27 -8.28 -10.20
CA GLU A 41 4.45 -8.42 -11.04
C GLU A 41 5.02 -7.04 -11.40
N ASP A 42 4.16 -6.06 -11.73
CA ASP A 42 4.59 -4.67 -11.86
C ASP A 42 5.21 -4.14 -10.56
N TRP A 43 4.59 -4.43 -9.41
CA TRP A 43 5.14 -4.05 -8.11
C TRP A 43 6.54 -4.61 -7.91
N LYS A 44 6.69 -5.92 -8.12
CA LYS A 44 7.96 -6.62 -7.95
C LYS A 44 9.06 -6.13 -8.90
N ASN A 45 8.71 -5.81 -10.15
CA ASN A 45 9.65 -5.32 -11.15
C ASN A 45 10.13 -3.88 -10.88
N ASN A 46 9.35 -3.10 -10.14
CA ASN A 46 9.68 -1.74 -9.73
C ASN A 46 10.03 -1.64 -8.23
N THR A 47 10.66 -2.68 -7.68
CA THR A 47 11.10 -2.73 -6.28
C THR A 47 12.63 -2.66 -6.19
N ASP A 48 13.13 -1.75 -5.35
CA ASP A 48 14.54 -1.70 -5.00
C ASP A 48 14.84 -2.56 -3.76
N TYR A 49 16.03 -3.16 -3.71
CA TYR A 49 16.48 -3.99 -2.60
C TYR A 49 17.72 -3.37 -1.94
N GLU A 50 17.66 -3.12 -0.63
CA GLU A 50 18.77 -2.57 0.15
C GLU A 50 19.29 -3.64 1.13
N GLY A 51 20.50 -4.16 0.89
CA GLY A 51 21.08 -5.24 1.72
C GLY A 51 20.43 -6.62 1.49
N TYR A 52 19.51 -6.71 0.54
CA TYR A 52 19.00 -7.95 -0.05
C TYR A 52 19.33 -8.01 -1.54
N SER A 53 19.36 -9.23 -2.08
CA SER A 53 19.23 -9.52 -3.51
C SER A 53 17.83 -10.07 -3.79
N GLN A 54 17.35 -9.91 -5.03
CA GLN A 54 16.07 -10.49 -5.48
C GLN A 54 16.01 -12.02 -5.29
N ASN A 55 17.17 -12.69 -5.27
CA ASN A 55 17.29 -14.14 -5.08
C ASN A 55 17.40 -14.57 -3.62
N ASP A 56 17.44 -13.64 -2.67
CA ASP A 56 17.48 -14.00 -1.25
C ASP A 56 16.17 -14.68 -0.84
N ILE A 57 16.27 -15.72 0.01
CA ILE A 57 15.11 -16.53 0.39
C ILE A 57 14.01 -15.70 1.05
N THR A 58 14.38 -14.69 1.84
CA THR A 58 13.42 -13.76 2.46
C THR A 58 12.63 -12.99 1.41
N ILE A 59 13.27 -12.55 0.31
CA ILE A 59 12.62 -11.82 -0.78
C ILE A 59 11.72 -12.74 -1.60
N ILE A 60 12.18 -13.95 -1.92
CA ILE A 60 11.37 -14.96 -2.59
C ILE A 60 10.11 -15.26 -1.77
N TYR A 61 10.25 -15.43 -0.46
CA TYR A 61 9.13 -15.67 0.45
C TYR A 61 8.20 -14.47 0.59
N PHE A 62 8.74 -13.25 0.62
CA PHE A 62 7.93 -12.04 0.61
C PHE A 62 7.00 -12.01 -0.61
N TRP A 63 7.55 -12.15 -1.82
CA TRP A 63 6.74 -12.10 -3.03
C TRP A 63 5.81 -13.31 -3.20
N LYS A 64 6.21 -14.50 -2.71
CA LYS A 64 5.29 -15.65 -2.62
C LYS A 64 4.09 -15.30 -1.72
N CYS A 65 4.33 -14.70 -0.56
CA CYS A 65 3.29 -14.28 0.38
C CYS A 65 2.34 -13.24 -0.24
N VAL A 66 2.88 -12.21 -0.90
CA VAL A 66 2.08 -11.17 -1.58
C VAL A 66 1.21 -11.75 -2.69
N ASN A 67 1.71 -12.73 -3.44
CA ASN A 67 0.92 -13.43 -4.46
C ASN A 67 -0.23 -14.25 -3.83
N GLU A 68 -0.01 -14.88 -2.68
CA GLU A 68 -1.06 -15.62 -1.95
C GLU A 68 -2.08 -14.71 -1.25
N PHE A 69 -1.76 -13.43 -1.03
CA PHE A 69 -2.69 -12.48 -0.41
C PHE A 69 -3.92 -12.23 -1.27
N ASN A 70 -5.07 -12.13 -0.60
CA ASN A 70 -6.30 -11.62 -1.20
C ASN A 70 -6.17 -10.10 -1.48
N LYS A 71 -7.14 -9.55 -2.21
CA LYS A 71 -7.13 -8.13 -2.60
C LYS A 71 -7.02 -7.18 -1.40
N GLU A 72 -7.70 -7.51 -0.30
CA GLU A 72 -7.69 -6.72 0.91
C GLU A 72 -6.29 -6.66 1.54
N ASN A 73 -5.63 -7.81 1.73
CA ASN A 73 -4.30 -7.87 2.33
C ASN A 73 -3.23 -7.24 1.43
N ARG A 74 -3.35 -7.33 0.10
CA ARG A 74 -2.47 -6.59 -0.82
C ARG A 74 -2.62 -5.08 -0.66
N LYS A 75 -3.86 -4.60 -0.52
CA LYS A 75 -4.16 -3.19 -0.26
C LYS A 75 -3.63 -2.75 1.10
N LYS A 76 -3.80 -3.56 2.14
CA LYS A 76 -3.23 -3.32 3.48
C LYS A 76 -1.71 -3.21 3.43
N LEU A 77 -1.04 -4.12 2.73
CA LEU A 77 0.40 -4.07 2.52
C LEU A 77 0.84 -2.79 1.77
N LEU A 78 0.08 -2.37 0.75
CA LEU A 78 0.38 -1.13 0.01
C LEU A 78 0.29 0.09 0.92
N ILE A 79 -0.77 0.18 1.74
CA ILE A 79 -0.94 1.26 2.72
C ILE A 79 0.17 1.21 3.76
N PHE A 80 0.48 0.03 4.28
CA PHE A 80 1.58 -0.16 5.22
C PHE A 80 2.91 0.35 4.65
N ALA A 81 3.20 0.04 3.39
CA ALA A 81 4.42 0.43 2.71
C ALA A 81 4.51 1.93 2.38
N THR A 82 3.40 2.53 1.93
CA THR A 82 3.41 3.83 1.23
C THR A 82 2.59 4.91 1.94
N GLY A 83 1.77 4.54 2.92
CA GLY A 83 0.75 5.42 3.50
C GLY A 83 -0.41 5.73 2.54
N ASN A 84 -0.38 5.19 1.32
CA ASN A 84 -1.40 5.39 0.30
C ASN A 84 -2.05 4.06 -0.09
N SER A 85 -3.34 4.12 -0.42
CA SER A 85 -4.11 2.98 -0.92
C SER A 85 -4.12 2.89 -2.44
N GLN A 86 -3.36 3.76 -3.12
CA GLN A 86 -3.43 3.97 -4.56
C GLN A 86 -2.06 3.90 -5.22
N ILE A 87 -2.07 3.34 -6.42
CA ILE A 87 -0.93 3.25 -7.32
C ILE A 87 -1.17 4.30 -8.42
N PRO A 88 -0.14 5.02 -8.89
CA PRO A 88 -0.25 5.86 -10.08
C PRO A 88 -0.84 5.09 -11.26
N THR A 89 -1.60 5.77 -12.11
CA THR A 89 -2.16 5.15 -13.33
C THR A 89 -1.08 4.63 -14.28
N THR A 90 0.15 5.13 -14.13
CA THR A 90 1.33 4.71 -14.88
C THR A 90 2.08 3.52 -14.26
N GLY A 91 1.62 2.99 -13.13
CA GLY A 91 2.18 1.81 -12.44
C GLY A 91 3.13 2.13 -11.29
N PHE A 92 3.76 1.09 -10.73
CA PHE A 92 4.66 1.19 -9.57
C PHE A 92 5.97 1.93 -9.85
N LYS A 93 6.37 2.06 -11.11
CA LYS A 93 7.56 2.83 -11.53
C LYS A 93 7.50 4.31 -11.14
N ASP A 94 6.29 4.89 -11.08
CA ASP A 94 6.08 6.32 -10.81
C ASP A 94 5.53 6.57 -9.41
N LEU A 95 5.68 5.58 -8.51
CA LEU A 95 5.21 5.66 -7.14
C LEU A 95 5.78 6.92 -6.46
N GLN A 96 4.93 7.66 -5.76
CA GLN A 96 5.33 8.94 -5.13
C GLN A 96 5.80 8.69 -3.69
N GLY A 97 6.91 9.31 -3.30
CA GLY A 97 7.43 9.32 -1.94
C GLY A 97 8.11 10.66 -1.64
N ASN A 98 7.76 11.29 -0.52
CA ASN A 98 8.30 12.59 -0.09
C ASN A 98 8.33 13.66 -1.21
N GLY A 99 7.27 13.75 -2.01
CA GLY A 99 7.11 14.73 -3.09
C GLY A 99 7.89 14.44 -4.39
N ASN A 100 8.52 13.27 -4.52
CA ASN A 100 9.24 12.85 -5.73
C ASN A 100 8.85 11.43 -6.14
N ILE A 101 9.22 11.03 -7.36
CA ILE A 101 9.15 9.61 -7.76
C ILE A 101 10.14 8.82 -6.90
N GLN A 102 9.63 7.81 -6.21
CA GLN A 102 10.37 6.92 -5.34
C GLN A 102 9.76 5.52 -5.37
N HIS A 103 10.54 4.57 -5.91
CA HIS A 103 10.18 3.15 -5.94
C HIS A 103 9.95 2.57 -4.54
N PHE A 104 9.16 1.51 -4.50
CA PHE A 104 9.02 0.69 -3.30
C PHE A 104 10.34 0.01 -2.96
N LYS A 105 10.69 -0.09 -1.67
CA LYS A 105 11.97 -0.63 -1.22
C LYS A 105 11.82 -1.68 -0.14
N LEU A 106 12.58 -2.76 -0.28
CA LEU A 106 12.77 -3.78 0.76
C LEU A 106 14.19 -3.69 1.30
N LYS A 107 14.31 -3.33 2.58
CA LYS A 107 15.60 -3.18 3.26
C LYS A 107 15.82 -4.31 4.27
N LYS A 108 17.00 -4.92 4.25
CA LYS A 108 17.44 -5.86 5.28
C LYS A 108 17.76 -5.11 6.57
N ALA A 109 16.92 -5.28 7.58
CA ALA A 109 17.10 -4.66 8.89
C ALA A 109 16.38 -5.46 9.99
N GLY A 110 16.84 -5.32 11.23
CA GLY A 110 16.30 -6.06 12.37
C GLY A 110 16.76 -7.51 12.44
N ASN A 111 16.16 -8.25 13.36
CA ASN A 111 16.43 -9.67 13.63
C ASN A 111 15.14 -10.49 13.50
N THR A 112 15.25 -11.82 13.41
CA THR A 112 14.14 -12.70 13.00
C THR A 112 12.94 -12.73 13.96
N ASN A 113 13.06 -12.14 15.16
CA ASN A 113 11.97 -12.10 16.14
C ASN A 113 11.14 -10.82 16.04
N GLU A 114 11.72 -9.75 15.48
CA GLU A 114 11.05 -8.46 15.27
C GLU A 114 9.99 -8.55 14.16
N LEU A 115 9.08 -7.58 14.16
CA LEU A 115 8.12 -7.36 13.07
C LEU A 115 8.73 -6.52 11.95
N PRO A 116 8.25 -6.62 10.70
CA PRO A 116 8.55 -5.66 9.65
C PRO A 116 8.14 -4.25 10.08
N LYS A 117 8.92 -3.24 9.70
CA LYS A 117 8.64 -1.83 10.02
C LYS A 117 8.56 -1.04 8.72
N SER A 118 7.59 -0.13 8.61
CA SER A 118 7.45 0.70 7.42
C SER A 118 7.95 2.13 7.65
N HIS A 119 8.39 2.75 6.57
CA HIS A 119 8.75 4.15 6.48
C HIS A 119 8.06 4.73 5.24
N THR A 120 6.81 5.14 5.42
CA THR A 120 5.88 5.52 4.34
C THR A 120 6.40 6.67 3.49
N CYS A 121 7.06 7.66 4.09
CA CYS A 121 7.69 8.77 3.36
C CYS A 121 8.67 8.31 2.27
N PHE A 122 9.22 7.10 2.42
CA PHE A 122 10.24 6.55 1.53
C PHE A 122 9.78 5.29 0.78
N ASN A 123 8.50 4.94 0.86
CA ASN A 123 7.94 3.70 0.31
C ASN A 123 8.75 2.45 0.71
N ARG A 124 9.27 2.42 1.96
CA ARG A 124 10.22 1.39 2.41
C ARG A 124 9.64 0.50 3.49
N ILE A 125 9.89 -0.80 3.38
CA ILE A 125 9.75 -1.75 4.49
C ILE A 125 11.14 -2.26 4.90
N ASP A 126 11.44 -2.09 6.16
CA ASP A 126 12.54 -2.76 6.85
C ASP A 126 12.08 -4.19 7.17
N LEU A 127 12.61 -5.16 6.44
CA LEU A 127 12.21 -6.56 6.46
C LEU A 127 13.29 -7.41 7.14
N PRO A 128 13.01 -7.98 8.33
CA PRO A 128 13.94 -8.90 8.97
C PRO A 128 14.24 -10.15 8.14
N PRO A 129 15.45 -10.73 8.28
CA PRO A 129 15.89 -11.86 7.45
C PRO A 129 15.28 -13.19 7.90
N TYR A 130 13.95 -13.31 7.83
CA TYR A 130 13.23 -14.53 8.14
C TYR A 130 13.68 -15.67 7.22
N LYS A 131 13.96 -16.83 7.84
CA LYS A 131 14.44 -18.03 7.13
C LYS A 131 13.32 -19.02 6.81
N ALA A 132 12.20 -18.94 7.51
CA ALA A 132 11.04 -19.80 7.32
C ALA A 132 9.88 -19.01 6.70
N TYR A 133 9.20 -19.63 5.74
CA TYR A 133 8.07 -19.01 5.04
C TYR A 133 6.94 -18.65 6.00
N ASP A 134 6.56 -19.59 6.88
CA ASP A 134 5.45 -19.41 7.80
C ASP A 134 5.71 -18.28 8.79
N GLN A 135 6.95 -18.16 9.28
CA GLN A 135 7.36 -17.04 10.13
C GLN A 135 7.22 -15.69 9.41
N LEU A 136 7.69 -15.60 8.15
CA LEU A 136 7.54 -14.38 7.37
C LEU A 136 6.07 -14.04 7.17
N LYS A 137 5.25 -15.01 6.78
CA LYS A 137 3.83 -14.83 6.51
C LYS A 137 3.08 -14.35 7.74
N GLU A 138 3.29 -14.99 8.89
CA GLU A 138 2.69 -14.61 10.16
C GLU A 138 3.08 -13.18 10.56
N LYS A 139 4.38 -12.87 10.57
CA LYS A 139 4.91 -11.56 10.98
C LYS A 139 4.46 -10.45 10.04
N LEU A 140 4.41 -10.71 8.73
CA LEU A 140 3.95 -9.75 7.74
C LEU A 140 2.45 -9.48 7.89
N LEU A 141 1.62 -10.53 8.04
CA LEU A 141 0.18 -10.38 8.26
C LEU A 141 -0.12 -9.60 9.54
N LEU A 142 0.62 -9.88 10.61
CA LEU A 142 0.49 -9.15 11.87
C LEU A 142 0.83 -7.66 11.67
N ALA A 143 1.98 -7.36 11.07
CA ALA A 143 2.41 -5.97 10.86
C ALA A 143 1.46 -5.15 9.98
N ILE A 144 0.93 -5.71 8.89
CA ILE A 144 -0.04 -4.98 8.04
C ILE A 144 -1.42 -4.87 8.67
N SER A 145 -1.75 -5.71 9.66
CA SER A 145 -3.01 -5.62 10.39
C SER A 145 -2.93 -4.59 11.51
N GLU A 146 -1.84 -4.60 12.28
CA GLU A 146 -1.61 -3.64 13.37
C GLU A 146 -1.26 -2.24 12.85
N GLY A 147 -0.47 -2.13 11.77
CA GLY A 147 -0.06 -0.83 11.20
C GLY A 147 -1.19 -0.02 10.56
N ILE A 148 -2.40 -0.57 10.49
CA ILE A 148 -3.62 0.10 9.97
C ILE A 148 -4.59 0.42 11.11
N GLY A 149 -4.36 -0.11 12.31
CA GLY A 149 -5.16 0.22 13.49
C GLY A 149 -4.77 1.58 14.05
N GLU A 150 -5.46 2.63 13.61
CA GLU A 150 -5.86 3.85 14.37
C GLU A 150 -6.15 5.04 13.42
N PHE A 151 -7.33 5.05 12.78
CA PHE A 151 -8.06 6.28 12.39
C PHE A 151 -9.59 6.04 12.28
N THR A 152 -10.15 5.08 13.02
CA THR A 152 -11.59 5.11 13.33
C THR A 152 -11.76 5.93 14.58
N ILE A 153 -12.00 7.23 14.40
CA ILE A 153 -12.54 8.10 15.46
C ILE A 153 -14.01 7.68 15.63
N GLU A 154 -14.38 7.25 16.84
CA GLU A 154 -15.79 7.14 17.27
C GLU A 154 -16.48 8.51 17.24
#